data_AF-B8BZY1-F1
#
_entry.id   AF-B8BZY1-F1
#
_cell.length_a   1.000
_cell.length_b   1.000
_cell.length_c   1.000
_cell.angle_alpha   90.00
_cell.angle_beta   90.00
_cell.angle_gamma   90.00
#
_symmetry.space_group_name_H-M   'P 1'
#
loop_
_entity.id
_entity.type
_entity.pdbx_description
1 polymer ?
#
loop_
_entity_poly.entity_id
_entity_poly.type
_entity_poly.pdbx_seq_one_letter_code
_entity_poly.pdbx_strand_id
1 'polypeptide(L)'
;MSSRDEARSRKKKGTSSGNGSSISDIGNGIYVSDSGDSRARSDRLAKRKLRVKKARARKGIRHNNAAMLCVIASSIFSFYLLVCLVFFHNLPEGEQQQRGMRGLVQRVQNTKQQLSSKVKRLRHNGNLDQIVPSQAVGVPVGKWPVSIRDEEGQFEEINHPGFEDGHVKMSVPSFWAKDPVAIHENKLMSRERALSIGTCLNPDPTTGSYTRGDTCPLSERTIFVAIASYRDWQCRDTVTSIFQRATHPERVRVAVVDQIVDGEDGSCDVPHSPCAEDPNQPICLYRSQLDVFQMDAQLAVGPVFARHIGHRLYRGEYYSMQSDAHVTFTRNWDMDIIEQMEATGDEMTVLSTYLTDIEGSIDENGDSRRHTRPIMCNTEYEGGQQGKHLRHLAQPEAMPEIHGMPQLEPYWAAGFSFARGHFIATVPYDQYQPMIFQGEEMSITLRGFTVGYDFFAPEKSVCFHSYAKGANAAARNKVPHFWEHANTYAGTGIKAMSRLLGIVNMNPEVDRSEWNHAEEAKYGLGGARTTSKFYELFGIDVVAKTTERHLCQFVKNKMHNLFMPNLRSDGMGIDYSKTDFRWKDPRPDDPN
;
A
#
# COMPACT_ATOMS: atom_id res chain seq x y z
N MET A 1 0.09 47.09 -53.72
CA MET A 1 -0.76 48.30 -53.73
C MET A 1 -2.20 47.85 -53.57
N SER A 2 -2.90 48.46 -52.60
CA SER A 2 -4.37 48.69 -52.44
C SER A 2 -5.34 47.76 -53.21
N SER A 3 -6.44 47.23 -52.68
CA SER A 3 -7.38 47.68 -51.62
C SER A 3 -8.29 46.46 -51.31
N ARG A 4 -8.64 46.20 -50.05
CA ARG A 4 -9.89 46.66 -49.39
C ARG A 4 -11.16 46.41 -50.22
N ASP A 5 -12.08 45.58 -49.74
CA ASP A 5 -13.19 46.09 -48.91
C ASP A 5 -14.02 44.97 -48.26
N GLU A 6 -14.45 45.29 -47.04
CA GLU A 6 -15.37 44.53 -46.18
C GLU A 6 -16.81 44.61 -46.70
N ALA A 7 -17.63 43.59 -46.41
CA ALA A 7 -19.02 43.82 -46.03
C ALA A 7 -19.62 42.65 -45.24
N ARG A 8 -20.12 43.00 -44.05
CA ARG A 8 -20.86 42.18 -43.08
C ARG A 8 -22.26 41.76 -43.57
N SER A 9 -22.76 40.74 -42.87
CA SER A 9 -24.12 40.65 -42.29
C SER A 9 -25.11 39.71 -42.98
N ARG A 10 -25.50 38.61 -42.29
CA ARG A 10 -26.78 38.54 -41.53
C ARG A 10 -27.01 37.14 -40.96
N LYS A 11 -27.26 37.08 -39.65
CA LYS A 11 -27.90 35.96 -38.95
C LYS A 11 -29.33 35.76 -39.49
N LYS A 12 -29.71 34.50 -39.72
CA LYS A 12 -31.11 34.03 -39.60
C LYS A 12 -31.12 32.70 -38.86
N LYS A 13 -31.85 32.69 -37.74
CA LYS A 13 -32.27 31.48 -37.01
C LYS A 13 -33.35 30.77 -37.84
N GLY A 14 -33.26 29.44 -37.92
CA GLY A 14 -34.33 28.54 -38.33
C GLY A 14 -34.24 27.29 -37.47
N THR A 15 -35.27 27.06 -36.66
CA THR A 15 -35.48 25.88 -35.82
C THR A 15 -36.28 24.83 -36.59
N SER A 16 -35.86 23.57 -36.61
CA SER A 16 -36.80 22.44 -36.60
C SER A 16 -36.14 21.16 -36.08
N SER A 17 -36.88 20.53 -35.18
CA SER A 17 -36.77 19.22 -34.54
C SER A 17 -36.39 18.05 -35.46
N GLY A 18 -35.60 17.12 -34.91
CA GLY A 18 -35.45 15.74 -35.39
C GLY A 18 -34.91 14.86 -34.27
N ASN A 19 -35.73 13.90 -33.83
CA ASN A 19 -35.37 12.85 -32.87
C ASN A 19 -34.20 12.00 -33.38
N GLY A 20 -33.27 11.67 -32.48
CA GLY A 20 -32.22 10.69 -32.70
C GLY A 20 -31.61 10.30 -31.37
N SER A 21 -31.95 9.10 -30.91
CA SER A 21 -31.33 8.40 -29.79
C SER A 21 -29.84 8.17 -30.05
N SER A 22 -28.97 8.62 -29.15
CA SER A 22 -27.59 8.13 -29.09
C SER A 22 -27.10 8.09 -27.65
N ILE A 23 -26.85 6.88 -27.20
CA ILE A 23 -25.92 6.55 -26.12
C ILE A 23 -24.55 7.13 -26.50
N SER A 24 -23.93 7.86 -25.59
CA SER A 24 -22.52 8.22 -25.71
C SER A 24 -21.91 8.40 -24.32
N ASP A 25 -21.07 7.43 -23.97
CA ASP A 25 -19.83 7.65 -23.24
C ASP A 25 -19.05 8.84 -23.82
N ILE A 26 -18.27 9.51 -22.96
CA ILE A 26 -16.90 9.97 -23.16
C ILE A 26 -16.63 11.12 -22.16
N GLY A 27 -15.69 10.86 -21.25
CA GLY A 27 -15.00 11.91 -20.50
C GLY A 27 -13.94 12.59 -21.38
N ASN A 28 -13.72 13.88 -21.13
CA ASN A 28 -12.46 14.56 -21.45
C ASN A 28 -12.37 15.88 -20.66
N GLY A 29 -11.29 16.01 -19.89
CA GLY A 29 -10.91 17.24 -19.19
C GLY A 29 -10.14 18.20 -20.11
N ILE A 30 -10.28 19.50 -19.87
CA ILE A 30 -9.56 20.57 -20.58
C ILE A 30 -9.03 21.56 -19.55
N TYR A 31 -7.71 21.81 -19.56
CA TYR A 31 -7.03 22.88 -18.81
C TYR A 31 -6.92 24.15 -19.67
N VAL A 32 -7.08 25.33 -19.05
CA VAL A 32 -6.83 26.65 -19.65
C VAL A 32 -5.92 27.48 -18.75
N SER A 33 -4.89 28.09 -19.35
CA SER A 33 -3.94 29.04 -18.75
C SER A 33 -4.50 30.47 -18.71
N ASP A 34 -4.21 31.24 -17.68
CA ASP A 34 -4.62 32.65 -17.62
C ASP A 34 -3.50 33.61 -17.17
N SER A 35 -3.47 34.79 -17.81
CA SER A 35 -2.47 35.84 -17.63
C SER A 35 -3.11 37.14 -17.14
N GLY A 36 -2.79 37.51 -15.89
CA GLY A 36 -2.53 38.87 -15.38
C GLY A 36 -3.58 39.99 -15.51
N ASP A 37 -4.04 40.53 -14.36
CA ASP A 37 -4.56 41.90 -14.30
C ASP A 37 -4.14 42.69 -13.05
N SER A 38 -3.70 43.92 -13.33
CA SER A 38 -3.12 44.99 -12.52
C SER A 38 -4.02 45.56 -11.41
N ARG A 39 -5.33 45.27 -11.42
CA ARG A 39 -6.27 45.64 -10.35
C ARG A 39 -5.98 44.92 -9.02
N ALA A 40 -5.41 43.72 -9.08
CA ALA A 40 -5.10 42.91 -7.89
C ALA A 40 -4.00 43.50 -6.99
N ARG A 41 -3.23 44.49 -7.47
CA ARG A 41 -2.12 45.10 -6.73
C ARG A 41 -2.57 46.27 -5.83
N SER A 42 -3.56 47.04 -6.28
CA SER A 42 -4.19 48.13 -5.53
C SER A 42 -4.93 47.59 -4.29
N ASP A 43 -5.66 46.49 -4.48
CA ASP A 43 -6.51 45.88 -3.46
C ASP A 43 -5.71 45.22 -2.31
N ARG A 44 -4.50 44.72 -2.62
CA ARG A 44 -3.56 44.17 -1.62
C ARG A 44 -3.00 45.25 -0.70
N LEU A 45 -2.83 46.49 -1.18
CA LEU A 45 -2.29 47.59 -0.36
C LEU A 45 -3.31 48.13 0.65
N ALA A 46 -4.60 48.18 0.28
CA ALA A 46 -5.68 48.56 1.18
C ALA A 46 -5.90 47.52 2.30
N LYS A 47 -5.88 46.22 1.96
CA LYS A 47 -6.03 45.12 2.92
C LYS A 47 -4.86 45.03 3.92
N ARG A 48 -3.65 45.42 3.52
CA ARG A 48 -2.46 45.49 4.41
C ARG A 48 -2.59 46.57 5.48
N LYS A 49 -3.14 47.75 5.17
CA LYS A 49 -3.36 48.84 6.15
C LYS A 49 -4.42 48.47 7.20
N LEU A 50 -5.45 47.71 6.82
CA LEU A 50 -6.48 47.21 7.74
C LEU A 50 -5.93 46.16 8.73
N ARG A 51 -5.01 45.29 8.28
CA ARG A 51 -4.36 44.26 9.12
C ARG A 51 -3.45 44.87 10.21
N VAL A 52 -2.73 45.95 9.90
CA VAL A 52 -1.87 46.64 10.88
C VAL A 52 -2.69 47.33 11.98
N LYS A 53 -3.89 47.83 11.65
CA LYS A 53 -4.79 48.47 12.63
C LYS A 53 -5.42 47.45 13.60
N LYS A 54 -5.79 46.24 13.11
CA LYS A 54 -6.30 45.13 13.94
C LYS A 54 -5.22 44.49 14.83
N ALA A 55 -3.96 44.47 14.39
CA ALA A 55 -2.85 43.95 15.19
C ALA A 55 -2.50 44.84 16.40
N ARG A 56 -2.66 46.16 16.30
CA ARG A 56 -2.44 47.10 17.41
C ARG A 56 -3.54 47.02 18.49
N ALA A 57 -4.78 46.65 18.13
CA ALA A 57 -5.89 46.50 19.08
C ALA A 57 -5.82 45.21 19.92
N ARG A 58 -5.12 44.16 19.44
CA ARG A 58 -5.01 42.87 20.16
C ARG A 58 -3.87 42.81 21.19
N LYS A 59 -3.01 43.83 21.26
CA LYS A 59 -1.87 43.86 22.18
C LYS A 59 -2.21 44.37 23.60
N GLY A 60 -3.45 44.80 23.85
CA GLY A 60 -3.91 45.33 25.14
C GLY A 60 -4.67 44.36 26.05
N ILE A 61 -4.89 43.10 25.64
CA ILE A 61 -5.71 42.13 26.40
C ILE A 61 -4.93 40.83 26.54
N ARG A 62 -3.85 40.83 27.33
CA ARG A 62 -3.14 39.58 27.66
C ARG A 62 -2.31 39.72 28.93
N HIS A 63 -2.94 40.03 30.06
CA HIS A 63 -2.24 39.97 31.36
C HIS A 63 -3.05 39.53 32.59
N ASN A 64 -4.25 38.93 32.48
CA ASN A 64 -5.04 38.54 33.67
C ASN A 64 -5.50 37.06 33.79
N ASN A 65 -5.13 36.13 32.89
CA ASN A 65 -5.72 34.77 32.91
C ASN A 65 -4.84 33.63 33.46
N ALA A 66 -3.59 33.88 33.86
CA ALA A 66 -2.71 32.81 34.36
C ALA A 66 -2.97 32.46 35.85
N ALA A 67 -3.34 33.43 36.68
CA ALA A 67 -3.55 33.22 38.11
C ALA A 67 -4.84 32.43 38.43
N MET A 68 -5.89 32.59 37.61
CA MET A 68 -7.19 31.94 37.82
C MET A 68 -7.16 30.43 37.51
N LEU A 69 -6.31 29.99 36.57
CA LEU A 69 -6.17 28.58 36.19
C LEU A 69 -5.41 27.74 37.24
N CYS A 70 -4.42 28.32 37.93
CA CYS A 70 -3.67 27.61 38.98
C CYS A 70 -4.50 27.37 40.25
N VAL A 71 -5.43 28.28 40.57
CA VAL A 71 -6.32 28.13 41.74
C VAL A 71 -7.31 26.98 41.53
N ILE A 72 -7.89 26.87 40.33
CA ILE A 72 -8.86 25.81 40.00
C ILE A 72 -8.19 24.43 40.02
N ALA A 73 -6.98 24.29 39.48
CA ALA A 73 -6.25 23.02 39.48
C ALA A 73 -5.89 22.55 40.91
N SER A 74 -5.51 23.49 41.79
CA SER A 74 -5.15 23.18 43.18
C SER A 74 -6.36 22.74 44.02
N SER A 75 -7.53 23.33 43.76
CA SER A 75 -8.79 22.94 44.41
C SER A 75 -9.26 21.54 43.98
N ILE A 76 -9.12 21.18 42.70
CA ILE A 76 -9.48 19.84 42.19
C ILE A 76 -8.57 18.77 42.80
N PHE A 77 -7.26 19.03 42.87
CA PHE A 77 -6.31 18.09 43.47
C PHE A 77 -6.56 17.88 44.97
N SER A 78 -6.86 18.96 45.70
CA SER A 78 -7.17 18.88 47.14
C SER A 78 -8.47 18.12 47.39
N PHE A 79 -9.49 18.30 46.54
CA PHE A 79 -10.75 17.57 46.62
C PHE A 79 -10.56 16.08 46.34
N TYR A 80 -9.73 15.73 45.35
CA TYR A 80 -9.40 14.34 45.04
C TYR A 80 -8.66 13.65 46.20
N LEU A 81 -7.72 14.36 46.84
CA LEU A 81 -6.99 13.84 48.01
C LEU A 81 -7.92 13.61 49.20
N LEU A 82 -8.89 14.52 49.42
CA LEU A 82 -9.89 14.40 50.48
C LEU A 82 -10.84 13.21 50.24
N VAL A 83 -11.28 13.02 48.99
CA VAL A 83 -12.11 11.86 48.61
C VAL A 83 -11.34 10.56 48.82
N CYS A 84 -10.06 10.50 48.44
CA CYS A 84 -9.22 9.33 48.72
C CYS A 84 -9.08 9.08 50.23
N LEU A 85 -8.80 10.10 51.04
CA LEU A 85 -8.66 9.95 52.48
C LEU A 85 -9.95 9.48 53.16
N VAL A 86 -11.12 10.00 52.76
CA VAL A 86 -12.42 9.55 53.25
C VAL A 86 -12.73 8.11 52.82
N PHE A 87 -12.32 7.72 51.61
CA PHE A 87 -12.49 6.35 51.12
C PHE A 87 -11.59 5.36 51.88
N PHE A 88 -10.37 5.77 52.24
CA PHE A 88 -9.43 4.93 53.00
C PHE A 88 -9.76 4.87 54.50
N HIS A 89 -10.39 5.90 55.07
CA HIS A 89 -10.77 5.93 56.49
C HIS A 89 -12.08 5.19 56.80
N ASN A 90 -12.88 4.85 55.79
CA ASN A 90 -14.14 4.11 55.94
C ASN A 90 -14.03 2.62 55.55
N LEU A 91 -12.82 2.09 55.37
CA LEU A 91 -12.63 0.65 55.17
C LEU A 91 -12.77 -0.07 56.52
N PRO A 92 -13.64 -1.11 56.63
CA PRO A 92 -13.81 -1.81 57.90
C PRO A 92 -12.53 -2.58 58.25
N GLU A 93 -12.06 -2.41 59.49
CA GLU A 93 -11.00 -3.27 60.04
C GLU A 93 -11.58 -4.64 60.40
N GLY A 94 -11.21 -5.65 59.61
CA GLY A 94 -11.53 -7.06 59.84
C GLY A 94 -10.50 -7.96 59.16
N GLU A 95 -9.88 -8.82 59.97
CA GLU A 95 -8.69 -9.63 59.71
C GLU A 95 -8.80 -10.58 58.50
N GLN A 96 -7.83 -10.50 57.57
CA GLN A 96 -6.85 -11.58 57.33
C GLN A 96 -5.90 -11.22 56.19
N GLN A 97 -4.62 -11.32 56.52
CA GLN A 97 -3.47 -10.73 55.87
C GLN A 97 -3.03 -11.54 54.65
N GLN A 98 -3.67 -11.37 53.47
CA GLN A 98 -3.16 -12.02 52.24
C GLN A 98 -3.41 -11.35 50.89
N ARG A 99 -3.95 -10.13 50.79
CA ARG A 99 -4.21 -9.48 49.49
C ARG A 99 -3.90 -7.97 49.43
N GLY A 100 -2.80 -7.53 50.04
CA GLY A 100 -2.27 -6.17 49.88
C GLY A 100 -1.12 -6.08 48.88
N MET A 101 -0.86 -4.89 48.30
CA MET A 101 0.25 -4.60 47.36
C MET A 101 1.61 -5.15 47.80
N ARG A 102 1.90 -5.23 49.11
CA ARG A 102 3.12 -5.85 49.62
C ARG A 102 3.25 -7.34 49.23
N GLY A 103 2.14 -8.09 49.20
CA GLY A 103 2.12 -9.49 48.75
C GLY A 103 2.23 -9.64 47.22
N LEU A 104 1.91 -8.59 46.45
CA LEU A 104 2.18 -8.56 45.01
C LEU A 104 3.67 -8.29 44.74
N VAL A 105 4.26 -7.33 45.47
CA VAL A 105 5.70 -7.02 45.39
C VAL A 105 6.56 -8.22 45.81
N GLN A 106 6.19 -8.91 46.89
CA GLN A 106 6.90 -10.11 47.35
C GLN A 106 6.82 -11.25 46.32
N ARG A 107 5.66 -11.44 45.66
CA ARG A 107 5.51 -12.44 44.60
C ARG A 107 6.34 -12.10 43.37
N VAL A 108 6.37 -10.84 42.95
CA VAL A 108 7.21 -10.40 41.82
C VAL A 108 8.69 -10.59 42.13
N GLN A 109 9.14 -10.29 43.36
CA GLN A 109 10.52 -10.50 43.78
C GLN A 109 10.90 -11.99 43.87
N ASN A 110 10.02 -12.83 44.41
CA ASN A 110 10.24 -14.28 44.49
C ASN A 110 10.25 -14.93 43.10
N THR A 111 9.35 -14.53 42.20
CA THR A 111 9.34 -14.99 40.81
C THR A 111 10.59 -14.54 40.06
N LYS A 112 11.09 -13.32 40.31
CA LYS A 112 12.35 -12.82 39.74
C LYS A 112 13.57 -13.61 40.25
N GLN A 113 13.60 -13.98 41.53
CA GLN A 113 14.67 -14.83 42.08
C GLN A 113 14.59 -16.29 41.58
N GLN A 114 13.38 -16.84 41.42
CA GLN A 114 13.20 -18.16 40.81
C GLN A 114 13.60 -18.19 39.34
N LEU A 115 13.26 -17.17 38.55
CA LEU A 115 13.72 -17.01 37.17
C LEU A 115 15.24 -16.83 37.10
N SER A 116 15.82 -16.00 37.96
CA SER A 116 17.27 -15.77 38.01
C SER A 116 18.05 -17.05 38.37
N SER A 117 17.55 -17.85 39.31
CA SER A 117 18.16 -19.13 39.68
C SER A 117 17.96 -20.22 38.61
N LYS A 118 16.83 -20.23 37.90
CA LYS A 118 16.58 -21.11 36.75
C LYS A 118 17.48 -20.78 35.56
N VAL A 119 17.69 -19.49 35.28
CA VAL A 119 18.64 -18.99 34.27
C VAL A 119 20.09 -19.29 34.68
N LYS A 120 20.45 -19.18 35.96
CA LYS A 120 21.79 -19.57 36.45
C LYS A 120 22.03 -21.08 36.37
N ARG A 121 21.01 -21.92 36.59
CA ARG A 121 21.13 -23.38 36.40
C ARG A 121 21.24 -23.76 34.92
N LEU A 122 20.51 -23.09 34.03
CA LEU A 122 20.65 -23.26 32.58
C LEU A 122 22.01 -22.80 32.06
N ARG A 123 22.67 -21.83 32.72
CA ARG A 123 24.03 -21.38 32.38
C ARG A 123 25.15 -22.29 32.89
N HIS A 124 24.89 -23.20 33.84
CA HIS A 124 25.94 -24.02 34.45
C HIS A 124 26.04 -25.44 33.84
N ASN A 125 24.99 -25.91 33.18
CA ASN A 125 25.00 -27.19 32.46
C ASN A 125 25.21 -26.97 30.95
N GLY A 126 26.48 -26.78 30.58
CA GLY A 126 27.09 -27.08 29.27
C GLY A 126 26.30 -26.83 27.97
N ASN A 127 26.54 -25.67 27.33
CA ASN A 127 27.21 -25.51 26.03
C ASN A 127 27.08 -24.03 25.61
N LEU A 128 28.21 -23.33 25.51
CA LEU A 128 28.27 -21.99 24.95
C LEU A 128 28.55 -22.09 23.44
N ASP A 129 27.91 -21.19 22.71
CA ASP A 129 28.14 -20.81 21.31
C ASP A 129 27.53 -21.69 20.21
N GLN A 130 26.19 -21.75 20.22
CA GLN A 130 25.41 -21.61 18.99
C GLN A 130 24.38 -20.50 19.20
N ILE A 131 24.75 -19.26 18.88
CA ILE A 131 23.78 -18.18 18.69
C ILE A 131 23.10 -18.47 17.34
N VAL A 132 22.09 -19.33 17.36
CA VAL A 132 21.03 -19.27 16.36
C VAL A 132 20.36 -17.92 16.59
N PRO A 133 20.16 -17.05 15.58
CA PRO A 133 19.35 -15.85 15.76
C PRO A 133 18.01 -16.34 16.29
N SER A 134 17.65 -15.95 17.53
CA SER A 134 16.41 -16.42 18.12
C SER A 134 15.27 -15.98 17.21
N GLN A 135 14.64 -16.92 16.50
CA GLN A 135 13.48 -16.64 15.67
C GLN A 135 12.49 -15.84 16.52
N ALA A 136 12.13 -14.65 16.02
CA ALA A 136 11.19 -13.80 16.72
C ALA A 136 9.88 -14.59 16.86
N VAL A 137 9.39 -14.75 18.09
CA VAL A 137 8.16 -15.51 18.37
C VAL A 137 7.04 -14.98 17.47
N GLY A 138 6.42 -15.87 16.68
CA GLY A 138 5.35 -15.55 15.74
C GLY A 138 5.80 -15.17 14.32
N VAL A 139 7.10 -15.12 14.03
CA VAL A 139 7.62 -14.96 12.65
C VAL A 139 8.01 -16.35 12.10
N PRO A 140 7.40 -16.83 11.00
CA PRO A 140 7.79 -18.08 10.37
C PRO A 140 9.21 -18.00 9.79
N VAL A 141 9.82 -19.16 9.53
CA VAL A 141 11.15 -19.23 8.91
C VAL A 141 11.01 -19.03 7.40
N GLY A 142 11.83 -18.15 6.84
CA GLY A 142 11.92 -18.02 5.39
C GLY A 142 12.55 -19.26 4.75
N LYS A 143 12.05 -19.69 3.60
CA LYS A 143 12.58 -20.84 2.84
C LYS A 143 13.18 -20.36 1.53
N TRP A 144 14.38 -20.84 1.19
CA TRP A 144 14.99 -20.62 -0.12
C TRP A 144 15.98 -21.74 -0.48
N PRO A 145 16.04 -22.19 -1.76
CA PRO A 145 15.02 -22.00 -2.78
C PRO A 145 13.71 -22.69 -2.35
N VAL A 146 12.59 -22.30 -2.97
CA VAL A 146 11.27 -22.85 -2.65
C VAL A 146 10.38 -22.84 -3.88
N SER A 147 9.59 -23.90 -4.07
CA SER A 147 8.48 -23.95 -5.02
C SER A 147 7.22 -24.39 -4.30
N ILE A 148 6.07 -23.89 -4.73
CA ILE A 148 4.81 -24.35 -4.20
C ILE A 148 4.48 -25.80 -4.60
N ARG A 149 5.10 -26.30 -5.67
CA ARG A 149 4.98 -27.71 -6.05
C ARG A 149 5.47 -28.65 -4.94
N ASP A 150 6.38 -28.19 -4.09
CA ASP A 150 6.86 -28.95 -2.93
C ASP A 150 5.81 -29.05 -1.81
N GLU A 151 4.73 -28.27 -1.89
CA GLU A 151 3.63 -28.19 -0.93
C GLU A 151 2.30 -28.72 -1.51
N GLU A 152 2.35 -29.32 -2.71
CA GLU A 152 1.17 -29.90 -3.35
C GLU A 152 0.52 -30.97 -2.45
N GLY A 153 -0.80 -30.90 -2.30
CA GLY A 153 -1.56 -31.74 -1.35
C GLY A 153 -1.54 -31.26 0.12
N GLN A 154 -0.81 -30.20 0.44
CA GLN A 154 -0.83 -29.55 1.77
C GLN A 154 -1.57 -28.20 1.77
N PHE A 155 -2.31 -27.92 0.71
CA PHE A 155 -3.13 -26.73 0.56
C PHE A 155 -4.29 -26.73 1.56
N GLU A 156 -4.82 -25.54 1.84
CA GLU A 156 -5.99 -25.36 2.68
C GLU A 156 -7.24 -25.13 1.85
N GLU A 157 -8.37 -25.65 2.32
CA GLU A 157 -9.66 -25.40 1.69
C GLU A 157 -10.24 -24.07 2.18
N ILE A 158 -10.62 -23.21 1.24
CA ILE A 158 -11.39 -21.99 1.52
C ILE A 158 -12.72 -22.01 0.78
N ASN A 159 -13.69 -21.24 1.27
CA ASN A 159 -14.90 -20.96 0.50
C ASN A 159 -14.56 -20.00 -0.64
N HIS A 160 -15.04 -20.30 -1.83
CA HIS A 160 -14.95 -19.35 -2.93
C HIS A 160 -15.80 -18.11 -2.62
N PRO A 161 -15.23 -16.89 -2.57
CA PRO A 161 -15.94 -15.72 -2.05
C PRO A 161 -17.05 -15.20 -2.96
N GLY A 162 -17.12 -15.68 -4.21
CA GLY A 162 -18.26 -15.43 -5.11
C GLY A 162 -19.55 -16.20 -4.76
N PHE A 163 -19.49 -17.27 -3.96
CA PHE A 163 -20.66 -18.12 -3.64
C PHE A 163 -21.02 -18.05 -2.15
N GLU A 164 -22.12 -17.37 -1.82
CA GLU A 164 -22.48 -17.03 -0.42
C GLU A 164 -22.86 -18.23 0.45
N ASP A 165 -23.42 -19.28 -0.15
CA ASP A 165 -23.77 -20.53 0.54
C ASP A 165 -22.55 -21.43 0.79
N GLY A 166 -21.37 -21.05 0.27
CA GLY A 166 -20.12 -21.77 0.45
C GLY A 166 -20.07 -23.15 -0.18
N HIS A 167 -20.94 -23.45 -1.17
CA HIS A 167 -20.98 -24.76 -1.82
C HIS A 167 -19.73 -25.02 -2.70
N VAL A 168 -19.14 -23.95 -3.24
CA VAL A 168 -17.87 -24.03 -3.98
C VAL A 168 -16.71 -23.83 -3.02
N LYS A 169 -15.85 -24.84 -2.94
CA LYS A 169 -14.60 -24.82 -2.20
C LYS A 169 -13.43 -24.70 -3.17
N MET A 170 -12.35 -24.08 -2.71
CA MET A 170 -11.10 -24.02 -3.44
C MET A 170 -9.97 -24.52 -2.55
N SER A 171 -9.15 -25.40 -3.09
CA SER A 171 -7.87 -25.80 -2.49
C SER A 171 -6.83 -24.74 -2.86
N VAL A 172 -6.37 -23.98 -1.87
CA VAL A 172 -5.47 -22.85 -2.07
C VAL A 172 -4.22 -22.98 -1.20
N PRO A 173 -3.10 -22.37 -1.61
CA PRO A 173 -1.90 -22.34 -0.80
C PRO A 173 -2.16 -21.74 0.59
N SER A 174 -1.58 -22.30 1.64
CA SER A 174 -1.60 -21.64 2.95
C SER A 174 -0.71 -20.39 2.92
N PHE A 175 -1.10 -19.38 3.67
CA PHE A 175 -0.21 -18.25 3.95
C PHE A 175 1.05 -18.73 4.67
N TRP A 176 2.20 -18.18 4.28
CA TRP A 176 3.46 -18.39 5.01
C TRP A 176 3.34 -17.96 6.47
N ALA A 177 2.70 -16.81 6.72
CA ALA A 177 2.32 -16.35 8.05
C ALA A 177 0.82 -16.55 8.29
N LYS A 178 0.45 -17.54 9.10
CA LYS A 178 -0.96 -17.83 9.42
C LYS A 178 -1.67 -16.68 10.14
N ASP A 179 -0.94 -15.94 10.96
CA ASP A 179 -1.41 -14.77 11.69
C ASP A 179 -0.52 -13.55 11.38
N PRO A 180 -0.90 -12.70 10.41
CA PRO A 180 -0.23 -11.44 10.12
C PRO A 180 -0.09 -10.52 11.34
N VAL A 181 -1.06 -10.55 12.26
CA VAL A 181 -1.04 -9.73 13.48
C VAL A 181 0.07 -10.16 14.42
N ALA A 182 0.42 -11.45 14.43
CA ALA A 182 1.56 -11.93 15.18
C ALA A 182 2.87 -11.30 14.71
N ILE A 183 2.99 -10.86 13.44
CA ILE A 183 4.20 -10.22 12.92
C ILE A 183 4.33 -8.78 13.42
N HIS A 184 3.28 -7.95 13.30
CA HIS A 184 3.38 -6.54 13.70
C HIS A 184 2.89 -6.25 15.13
N GLU A 185 2.26 -7.22 15.79
CA GLU A 185 1.79 -7.16 17.19
C GLU A 185 0.89 -5.93 17.47
N ASN A 186 0.11 -5.49 16.47
CA ASN A 186 -0.71 -4.26 16.53
C ASN A 186 0.07 -3.00 16.98
N LYS A 187 1.36 -2.93 16.67
CA LYS A 187 2.21 -1.77 16.92
C LYS A 187 3.21 -1.61 15.77
N LEU A 188 4.04 -0.58 15.83
CA LEU A 188 5.18 -0.48 14.94
C LEU A 188 6.18 -1.61 15.27
N MET A 189 6.59 -2.37 14.25
CA MET A 189 7.61 -3.41 14.40
C MET A 189 8.95 -2.81 14.86
N SER A 190 9.73 -3.59 15.61
CA SER A 190 11.15 -3.28 15.79
C SER A 190 11.92 -3.60 14.50
N ARG A 191 13.03 -2.89 14.27
CA ARG A 191 13.91 -3.15 13.13
C ARG A 191 14.42 -4.59 13.09
N GLU A 192 14.84 -5.12 14.25
CA GLU A 192 15.28 -6.52 14.37
C GLU A 192 14.20 -7.50 13.89
N ARG A 193 12.94 -7.26 14.26
CA ARG A 193 11.82 -8.10 13.86
C ARG A 193 11.53 -7.98 12.36
N ALA A 194 11.57 -6.78 11.80
CA ALA A 194 11.42 -6.56 10.36
C ALA A 194 12.52 -7.29 9.57
N LEU A 195 13.78 -7.19 10.00
CA LEU A 195 14.93 -7.85 9.37
C LEU A 195 15.02 -9.36 9.62
N SER A 196 14.21 -9.90 10.52
CA SER A 196 14.02 -11.35 10.67
C SER A 196 13.15 -11.95 9.56
N ILE A 197 12.61 -11.13 8.66
CA ILE A 197 11.88 -11.54 7.46
C ILE A 197 12.72 -11.19 6.25
N GLY A 198 13.18 -12.22 5.54
CA GLY A 198 13.88 -12.06 4.28
C GLY A 198 15.00 -13.06 4.06
N THR A 199 14.85 -13.92 3.05
CA THR A 199 15.86 -14.92 2.68
C THR A 199 16.92 -14.36 1.74
N CYS A 200 18.14 -14.85 1.88
CA CYS A 200 19.22 -14.71 0.91
C CYS A 200 19.25 -15.89 -0.05
N LEU A 201 20.01 -15.74 -1.14
CA LEU A 201 20.33 -16.81 -2.06
C LEU A 201 21.16 -17.91 -1.36
N ASN A 202 22.14 -17.50 -0.56
CA ASN A 202 23.04 -18.38 0.16
C ASN A 202 22.76 -18.36 1.68
N PRO A 203 22.71 -19.53 2.34
CA PRO A 203 22.53 -19.59 3.78
C PRO A 203 23.78 -19.07 4.50
N ASP A 204 23.59 -18.64 5.74
CA ASP A 204 24.68 -18.31 6.63
C ASP A 204 25.55 -19.56 6.90
N PRO A 205 26.87 -19.51 6.71
CA PRO A 205 27.73 -20.69 6.82
C PRO A 205 27.85 -21.24 8.24
N THR A 206 27.50 -20.44 9.26
CA THR A 206 27.58 -20.83 10.67
C THR A 206 26.26 -21.41 11.17
N THR A 207 25.15 -20.79 10.79
CA THR A 207 23.81 -21.11 11.32
C THR A 207 22.96 -21.94 10.35
N GLY A 208 23.32 -21.99 9.07
CA GLY A 208 22.51 -22.57 8.00
C GLY A 208 21.25 -21.77 7.66
N SER A 209 21.04 -20.62 8.30
CA SER A 209 19.85 -19.79 8.10
C SER A 209 19.95 -19.01 6.80
N TYR A 210 18.91 -19.08 5.97
CA TYR A 210 18.75 -18.18 4.82
C TYR A 210 18.37 -16.76 5.23
N THR A 211 17.82 -16.59 6.44
CA THR A 211 17.50 -15.27 7.00
C THR A 211 18.71 -14.70 7.71
N ARG A 212 19.27 -13.65 7.11
CA ARG A 212 20.56 -13.04 7.52
C ARG A 212 20.46 -11.54 7.81
N GLY A 213 19.28 -10.93 7.66
CA GLY A 213 19.05 -9.50 7.88
C GLY A 213 20.03 -8.63 7.09
N ASP A 214 20.70 -7.69 7.77
CA ASP A 214 21.67 -6.78 7.15
C ASP A 214 22.92 -7.49 6.60
N THR A 215 23.25 -8.67 7.12
CA THR A 215 24.45 -9.42 6.68
C THR A 215 24.25 -10.08 5.31
N CYS A 216 23.04 -9.99 4.74
CA CYS A 216 22.70 -10.42 3.38
C CYS A 216 23.13 -9.36 2.35
N PRO A 217 24.11 -9.65 1.46
CA PRO A 217 24.49 -8.74 0.38
C PRO A 217 23.31 -8.43 -0.53
N LEU A 218 23.23 -7.21 -1.07
CA LEU A 218 22.11 -6.79 -1.93
C LEU A 218 21.88 -7.71 -3.13
N SER A 219 22.96 -8.19 -3.75
CA SER A 219 22.93 -9.13 -4.88
C SER A 219 22.42 -10.52 -4.50
N GLU A 220 22.43 -10.89 -3.22
CA GLU A 220 21.92 -12.17 -2.73
C GLU A 220 20.50 -12.07 -2.17
N ARG A 221 19.96 -10.87 -1.96
CA ARG A 221 18.62 -10.70 -1.39
C ARG A 221 17.58 -11.17 -2.40
N THR A 222 16.76 -12.13 -1.99
CA THR A 222 15.76 -12.77 -2.86
C THR A 222 14.57 -11.85 -3.13
N ILE A 223 13.93 -12.02 -4.29
CA ILE A 223 12.77 -11.24 -4.70
C ILE A 223 11.64 -12.21 -5.05
N PHE A 224 10.50 -12.04 -4.39
CA PHE A 224 9.24 -12.66 -4.78
C PHE A 224 8.44 -11.71 -5.67
N VAL A 225 8.02 -12.15 -6.85
CA VAL A 225 7.17 -11.37 -7.77
C VAL A 225 5.81 -12.05 -7.91
N ALA A 226 4.75 -11.39 -7.44
CA ALA A 226 3.38 -11.84 -7.58
C ALA A 226 2.69 -11.18 -8.77
N ILE A 227 2.10 -12.00 -9.65
CA ILE A 227 1.35 -11.57 -10.82
C ILE A 227 -0.06 -12.16 -10.74
N ALA A 228 -1.08 -11.33 -10.90
CA ALA A 228 -2.44 -11.76 -11.14
C ALA A 228 -2.76 -11.62 -12.64
N SER A 229 -3.05 -12.74 -13.30
CA SER A 229 -3.38 -12.80 -14.72
C SER A 229 -4.84 -13.22 -14.90
N TYR A 230 -5.56 -12.52 -15.76
CA TYR A 230 -6.89 -12.91 -16.18
C TYR A 230 -6.92 -12.96 -17.70
N ARG A 231 -6.86 -14.18 -18.25
CA ARG A 231 -6.92 -14.44 -19.70
C ARG A 231 -5.97 -13.55 -20.52
N ASP A 232 -4.80 -13.22 -19.96
CA ASP A 232 -3.88 -12.25 -20.55
C ASP A 232 -2.74 -12.95 -21.29
N TRP A 233 -2.77 -12.87 -22.61
CA TRP A 233 -1.76 -13.48 -23.48
C TRP A 233 -0.34 -12.92 -23.27
N GLN A 234 -0.19 -11.68 -22.76
CA GLN A 234 1.11 -11.05 -22.51
C GLN A 234 1.78 -11.51 -21.22
N CYS A 235 1.09 -12.28 -20.38
CA CYS A 235 1.63 -12.74 -19.11
C CYS A 235 2.95 -13.49 -19.26
N ARG A 236 3.07 -14.35 -20.28
CA ARG A 236 4.33 -15.04 -20.59
C ARG A 236 5.46 -14.07 -20.96
N ASP A 237 5.15 -12.96 -21.62
CA ASP A 237 6.13 -11.95 -22.03
C ASP A 237 6.64 -11.19 -20.79
N THR A 238 5.74 -10.89 -19.86
CA THR A 238 6.09 -10.30 -18.57
C THR A 238 7.02 -11.21 -17.79
N VAL A 239 6.67 -12.49 -17.60
CA VAL A 239 7.51 -13.50 -16.93
C VAL A 239 8.88 -13.62 -17.62
N THR A 240 8.89 -13.68 -18.96
CA THR A 240 10.11 -13.74 -19.76
C THR A 240 10.99 -12.53 -19.49
N SER A 241 10.43 -11.32 -19.50
CA SER A 241 11.19 -10.09 -19.29
C SER A 241 11.75 -9.96 -17.86
N ILE A 242 11.02 -10.46 -16.84
CA ILE A 242 11.48 -10.47 -15.44
C ILE A 242 12.81 -11.24 -15.34
N PHE A 243 12.85 -12.46 -15.87
CA PHE A 243 14.04 -13.29 -15.81
C PHE A 243 15.13 -12.83 -16.77
N GLN A 244 14.77 -12.51 -18.01
CA GLN A 244 15.74 -12.14 -19.05
C GLN A 244 16.53 -10.88 -18.71
N ARG A 245 15.88 -9.93 -18.01
CA ARG A 245 16.42 -8.59 -17.80
C ARG A 245 16.89 -8.34 -16.36
N ALA A 246 16.78 -9.32 -15.48
CA ALA A 246 17.41 -9.27 -14.17
C ALA A 246 18.92 -9.47 -14.29
N THR A 247 19.68 -8.78 -13.43
CA THR A 247 21.13 -8.95 -13.24
C THR A 247 21.40 -10.30 -12.56
N HIS A 248 20.58 -10.63 -11.57
CA HIS A 248 20.67 -11.84 -10.77
C HIS A 248 19.35 -12.62 -10.84
N PRO A 249 19.00 -13.20 -12.01
CA PRO A 249 17.74 -13.93 -12.16
C PRO A 249 17.61 -15.11 -11.18
N GLU A 250 18.72 -15.70 -10.71
CA GLU A 250 18.77 -16.80 -9.75
C GLU A 250 18.17 -16.48 -8.36
N ARG A 251 18.01 -15.20 -8.01
CA ARG A 251 17.39 -14.76 -6.74
C ARG A 251 15.91 -14.38 -6.88
N VAL A 252 15.37 -14.42 -8.10
CA VAL A 252 14.01 -13.97 -8.42
C VAL A 252 13.08 -15.17 -8.50
N ARG A 253 12.00 -15.17 -7.73
CA ARG A 253 10.96 -16.18 -7.79
C ARG A 253 9.68 -15.52 -8.25
N VAL A 254 9.07 -16.07 -9.30
CA VAL A 254 7.85 -15.53 -9.90
C VAL A 254 6.70 -16.46 -9.58
N ALA A 255 5.61 -15.89 -9.09
CA ALA A 255 4.39 -16.59 -8.76
C ALA A 255 3.22 -15.94 -9.50
N VAL A 256 2.54 -16.73 -10.31
CA VAL A 256 1.42 -16.28 -11.13
C VAL A 256 0.14 -16.95 -10.65
N VAL A 257 -0.90 -16.16 -10.43
CA VAL A 257 -2.27 -16.66 -10.34
C VAL A 257 -2.88 -16.48 -11.71
N ASP A 258 -2.98 -17.58 -12.45
CA ASP A 258 -3.33 -17.58 -13.87
C ASP A 258 -4.74 -18.08 -14.08
N GLN A 259 -5.64 -17.17 -14.44
CA GLN A 259 -7.07 -17.43 -14.56
C GLN A 259 -7.40 -17.58 -16.05
N ILE A 260 -7.58 -18.82 -16.51
CA ILE A 260 -7.66 -19.16 -17.93
C ILE A 260 -8.86 -20.06 -18.24
N VAL A 261 -9.33 -20.01 -19.48
CA VAL A 261 -10.24 -21.01 -20.05
C VAL A 261 -9.40 -22.08 -20.75
N ASP A 262 -9.49 -23.33 -20.28
CA ASP A 262 -8.74 -24.45 -20.85
C ASP A 262 -9.08 -24.65 -22.33
N GLY A 263 -8.06 -24.86 -23.16
CA GLY A 263 -8.18 -24.98 -24.62
C GLY A 263 -8.42 -23.67 -25.38
N GLU A 264 -8.67 -22.54 -24.72
CA GLU A 264 -8.81 -21.22 -25.36
C GLU A 264 -7.62 -20.30 -25.10
N ASP A 265 -7.21 -20.18 -23.84
CA ASP A 265 -6.15 -19.25 -23.41
C ASP A 265 -4.83 -20.01 -23.16
N GLY A 266 -3.70 -19.34 -23.34
CA GLY A 266 -2.38 -19.91 -23.06
C GLY A 266 -1.89 -19.56 -21.65
N SER A 267 -1.39 -20.56 -20.92
CA SER A 267 -0.79 -20.34 -19.58
C SER A 267 0.48 -19.48 -19.63
N CYS A 268 0.69 -18.69 -18.58
CA CYS A 268 1.85 -17.83 -18.39
C CYS A 268 3.20 -18.56 -18.32
N ASP A 269 3.21 -19.85 -17.94
CA ASP A 269 4.43 -20.67 -17.88
C ASP A 269 4.68 -21.50 -19.16
N VAL A 270 3.89 -21.27 -20.21
CA VAL A 270 4.12 -21.91 -21.51
C VAL A 270 5.11 -21.06 -22.32
N PRO A 271 6.31 -21.62 -22.63
CA PRO A 271 7.33 -20.91 -23.40
C PRO A 271 6.86 -20.59 -24.84
N HIS A 272 7.54 -19.66 -25.51
CA HIS A 272 7.20 -19.25 -26.89
C HIS A 272 7.48 -20.35 -27.92
N SER A 273 8.51 -21.15 -27.67
CA SER A 273 8.85 -22.36 -28.40
C SER A 273 9.02 -23.51 -27.41
N PRO A 274 8.86 -24.78 -27.82
CA PRO A 274 9.12 -25.90 -26.92
C PRO A 274 10.53 -25.83 -26.32
N CYS A 275 10.68 -26.11 -25.02
CA CYS A 275 12.01 -26.13 -24.37
C CYS A 275 12.99 -27.13 -25.00
N ALA A 276 12.51 -28.12 -25.75
CA ALA A 276 13.35 -29.04 -26.52
C ALA A 276 14.01 -28.37 -27.74
N GLU A 277 13.38 -27.34 -28.29
CA GLU A 277 13.88 -26.57 -29.46
C GLU A 277 14.75 -25.39 -29.03
N ASP A 278 14.33 -24.68 -27.98
CA ASP A 278 15.12 -23.62 -27.35
C ASP A 278 15.14 -23.79 -25.82
N PRO A 279 16.10 -24.57 -25.28
CA PRO A 279 16.23 -24.78 -23.84
C PRO A 279 16.74 -23.54 -23.09
N ASN A 280 17.32 -22.57 -23.79
CA ASN A 280 17.96 -21.40 -23.17
C ASN A 280 17.01 -20.21 -23.01
N GLN A 281 15.75 -20.33 -23.41
CA GLN A 281 14.78 -19.28 -23.17
C GLN A 281 14.44 -19.16 -21.67
N PRO A 282 14.11 -17.95 -21.18
CA PRO A 282 14.03 -17.68 -19.74
C PRO A 282 13.04 -18.57 -18.96
N ILE A 283 11.85 -18.82 -19.51
CA ILE A 283 10.85 -19.69 -18.85
C ILE A 283 11.38 -21.12 -18.66
N CYS A 284 12.15 -21.64 -19.62
CA CYS A 284 12.74 -22.98 -19.52
C CYS A 284 13.90 -23.01 -18.53
N LEU A 285 14.81 -22.02 -18.59
CA LEU A 285 15.97 -21.93 -17.69
C LEU A 285 15.58 -21.78 -16.22
N TYR A 286 14.57 -20.96 -15.93
CA TYR A 286 14.16 -20.62 -14.56
C TYR A 286 12.84 -21.30 -14.15
N ARG A 287 12.49 -22.43 -14.78
CA ARG A 287 11.23 -23.15 -14.53
C ARG A 287 11.00 -23.47 -13.05
N SER A 288 12.07 -23.81 -12.32
CA SER A 288 12.02 -24.11 -10.88
C SER A 288 11.65 -22.90 -10.02
N GLN A 289 11.91 -21.68 -10.50
CA GLN A 289 11.61 -20.41 -9.84
C GLN A 289 10.26 -19.81 -10.28
N LEU A 290 9.57 -20.43 -11.25
CA LEU A 290 8.26 -20.02 -11.73
C LEU A 290 7.18 -20.96 -11.19
N ASP A 291 6.30 -20.43 -10.35
CA ASP A 291 5.11 -21.12 -9.87
C ASP A 291 3.86 -20.53 -10.52
N VAL A 292 2.99 -21.39 -11.04
CA VAL A 292 1.68 -21.00 -11.57
C VAL A 292 0.61 -21.70 -10.76
N PHE A 293 -0.23 -20.93 -10.09
CA PHE A 293 -1.51 -21.38 -9.57
C PHE A 293 -2.56 -21.14 -10.66
N GLN A 294 -2.88 -22.18 -11.41
CA GLN A 294 -3.87 -22.10 -12.46
C GLN A 294 -5.28 -22.22 -11.87
N MET A 295 -6.18 -21.32 -12.26
CA MET A 295 -7.58 -21.31 -11.89
C MET A 295 -8.46 -21.23 -13.14
N ASP A 296 -9.61 -21.90 -13.13
CA ASP A 296 -10.62 -21.73 -14.18
C ASP A 296 -11.09 -20.26 -14.17
N ALA A 297 -11.08 -19.62 -15.34
CA ALA A 297 -11.56 -18.25 -15.49
C ALA A 297 -12.95 -18.06 -14.89
N GLN A 298 -13.88 -19.02 -14.99
CA GLN A 298 -15.24 -18.92 -14.43
C GLN A 298 -15.26 -18.66 -12.91
N LEU A 299 -14.21 -19.06 -12.18
CA LEU A 299 -14.04 -18.82 -10.74
C LEU A 299 -13.38 -17.45 -10.45
N ALA A 300 -13.08 -16.64 -11.47
CA ALA A 300 -12.49 -15.33 -11.26
C ALA A 300 -13.53 -14.33 -10.72
N VAL A 301 -13.25 -13.80 -9.53
CA VAL A 301 -14.04 -12.75 -8.86
C VAL A 301 -13.22 -11.46 -8.70
N GLY A 302 -12.36 -11.16 -9.67
CA GLY A 302 -11.59 -9.91 -9.73
C GLY A 302 -10.19 -9.96 -9.12
N PRO A 303 -9.41 -8.88 -9.30
CA PRO A 303 -7.98 -8.87 -9.02
C PRO A 303 -7.67 -8.99 -7.53
N VAL A 304 -8.50 -8.45 -6.64
CA VAL A 304 -8.27 -8.52 -5.18
C VAL A 304 -8.17 -9.97 -4.71
N PHE A 305 -9.06 -10.84 -5.20
CA PHE A 305 -9.02 -12.25 -4.84
C PHE A 305 -7.85 -12.99 -5.52
N ALA A 306 -7.57 -12.71 -6.79
CA ALA A 306 -6.40 -13.28 -7.46
C ALA A 306 -5.09 -12.90 -6.74
N ARG A 307 -4.94 -11.66 -6.31
CA ARG A 307 -3.78 -11.19 -5.53
C ARG A 307 -3.78 -11.71 -4.10
N HIS A 308 -4.93 -11.98 -3.50
CA HIS A 308 -5.03 -12.75 -2.26
C HIS A 308 -4.41 -14.14 -2.40
N ILE A 309 -4.73 -14.86 -3.48
CA ILE A 309 -4.05 -16.13 -3.80
C ILE A 309 -2.56 -15.91 -4.06
N GLY A 310 -2.18 -14.85 -4.77
CA GLY A 310 -0.78 -14.49 -5.00
C GLY A 310 0.02 -14.27 -3.71
N HIS A 311 -0.56 -13.59 -2.71
CA HIS A 311 0.09 -13.39 -1.41
C HIS A 311 0.28 -14.71 -0.63
N ARG A 312 -0.55 -15.72 -0.89
CA ARG A 312 -0.37 -17.06 -0.31
C ARG A 312 0.77 -17.84 -0.96
N LEU A 313 1.36 -17.35 -2.06
CA LEU A 313 2.54 -17.95 -2.71
C LEU A 313 3.87 -17.40 -2.14
N TYR A 314 3.85 -16.36 -1.31
CA TYR A 314 5.03 -15.81 -0.64
C TYR A 314 5.60 -16.78 0.41
N ARG A 315 6.93 -16.94 0.52
CA ARG A 315 7.59 -17.92 1.41
C ARG A 315 8.75 -17.36 2.23
N GLY A 316 8.78 -16.05 2.43
CA GLY A 316 9.75 -15.36 3.28
C GLY A 316 10.89 -14.71 2.52
N GLU A 317 10.73 -14.48 1.21
CA GLU A 317 11.69 -13.77 0.35
C GLU A 317 11.97 -12.35 0.86
N TYR A 318 13.17 -11.85 0.62
CA TYR A 318 13.64 -10.57 1.18
C TYR A 318 12.81 -9.39 0.72
N TYR A 319 12.52 -9.34 -0.57
CA TYR A 319 11.64 -8.36 -1.17
C TYR A 319 10.41 -9.04 -1.76
N SER A 320 9.32 -8.29 -1.78
CA SER A 320 8.09 -8.66 -2.47
C SER A 320 7.75 -7.58 -3.49
N MET A 321 7.43 -8.02 -4.70
CA MET A 321 6.94 -7.21 -5.81
C MET A 321 5.54 -7.67 -6.19
N GLN A 322 4.66 -6.71 -6.46
CA GLN A 322 3.42 -6.94 -7.19
C GLN A 322 3.54 -6.30 -8.58
N SER A 323 3.10 -7.01 -9.60
CA SER A 323 3.05 -6.52 -10.98
C SER A 323 1.77 -6.96 -11.69
N ASP A 324 1.26 -6.12 -12.58
CA ASP A 324 0.30 -6.55 -13.59
C ASP A 324 0.93 -7.54 -14.59
N ALA A 325 0.08 -8.30 -15.28
CA ALA A 325 0.46 -9.39 -16.19
C ALA A 325 0.89 -8.93 -17.60
N HIS A 326 1.01 -7.63 -17.84
CA HIS A 326 1.34 -7.07 -19.16
C HIS A 326 2.29 -5.89 -19.00
N VAL A 327 3.35 -6.17 -18.26
CA VAL A 327 4.45 -5.28 -17.91
C VAL A 327 5.72 -5.80 -18.56
N THR A 328 6.58 -4.90 -19.03
CA THR A 328 7.91 -5.25 -19.52
C THR A 328 8.96 -4.56 -18.66
N PHE A 329 9.87 -5.36 -18.08
CA PHE A 329 10.94 -4.88 -17.20
C PHE A 329 12.11 -4.30 -17.98
N THR A 330 12.88 -3.40 -17.40
CA THR A 330 14.11 -2.88 -18.01
C THR A 330 15.30 -3.78 -17.69
N ARG A 331 16.39 -3.65 -18.45
CA ARG A 331 17.66 -4.31 -18.11
C ARG A 331 18.13 -3.87 -16.72
N ASN A 332 18.62 -4.82 -15.94
CA ASN A 332 19.11 -4.68 -14.57
C ASN A 332 18.06 -4.18 -13.55
N TRP A 333 16.77 -4.38 -13.84
CA TRP A 333 15.67 -3.84 -13.02
C TRP A 333 15.77 -4.24 -11.54
N ASP A 334 16.26 -5.44 -11.25
CA ASP A 334 16.30 -6.09 -9.94
C ASP A 334 17.29 -5.41 -9.00
N MET A 335 18.46 -5.01 -9.52
CA MET A 335 19.44 -4.24 -8.76
C MET A 335 19.00 -2.78 -8.66
N ASP A 336 18.49 -2.20 -9.74
CA ASP A 336 18.06 -0.79 -9.76
C ASP A 336 16.97 -0.52 -8.71
N ILE A 337 15.91 -1.34 -8.69
CA ILE A 337 14.80 -1.12 -7.74
C ILE A 337 15.22 -1.33 -6.28
N ILE A 338 16.18 -2.22 -6.03
CA ILE A 338 16.74 -2.44 -4.69
C ILE A 338 17.58 -1.25 -4.26
N GLU A 339 18.49 -0.78 -5.11
CA GLU A 339 19.32 0.40 -4.81
C GLU A 339 18.44 1.61 -4.50
N GLN A 340 17.38 1.83 -5.28
CA GLN A 340 16.38 2.85 -5.01
C GLN A 340 15.70 2.65 -3.65
N MET A 341 15.26 1.43 -3.33
CA MET A 341 14.61 1.15 -2.05
C MET A 341 15.55 1.34 -0.86
N GLU A 342 16.79 0.84 -0.92
CA GLU A 342 17.77 0.99 0.16
C GLU A 342 18.18 2.44 0.37
N ALA A 343 18.22 3.26 -0.69
CA ALA A 343 18.53 4.68 -0.61
C ALA A 343 17.52 5.48 0.24
N THR A 344 16.35 4.93 0.52
CA THR A 344 15.39 5.55 1.45
C THR A 344 15.86 5.56 2.91
N GLY A 345 16.66 4.57 3.29
CA GLY A 345 17.01 4.31 4.69
C GLY A 345 15.81 3.88 5.57
N ASP A 346 14.67 3.56 4.97
CA ASP A 346 13.43 3.20 5.64
C ASP A 346 13.02 1.76 5.31
N GLU A 347 13.04 0.88 6.32
CA GLU A 347 12.63 -0.52 6.22
C GLU A 347 11.12 -0.67 5.99
N MET A 348 10.34 0.36 6.32
CA MET A 348 8.90 0.42 6.10
C MET A 348 8.55 1.07 4.75
N THR A 349 9.52 1.23 3.85
CA THR A 349 9.31 1.72 2.49
C THR A 349 8.48 0.75 1.65
N VAL A 350 7.55 1.32 0.89
CA VAL A 350 6.90 0.68 -0.25
C VAL A 350 7.10 1.57 -1.47
N LEU A 351 7.89 1.11 -2.43
CA LEU A 351 7.99 1.75 -3.73
C LEU A 351 6.75 1.41 -4.54
N SER A 352 5.99 2.39 -5.01
CA SER A 352 4.76 2.17 -5.77
C SER A 352 4.50 3.34 -6.70
N THR A 353 3.91 3.08 -7.86
CA THR A 353 3.51 4.12 -8.81
C THR A 353 2.64 3.50 -9.90
N TYR A 354 1.88 4.33 -10.62
CA TYR A 354 1.39 3.93 -11.94
C TYR A 354 2.55 3.82 -12.91
N LEU A 355 2.58 2.73 -13.66
CA LEU A 355 3.61 2.52 -14.65
C LEU A 355 3.35 3.40 -15.87
N THR A 356 4.41 4.06 -16.36
CA THR A 356 4.39 4.71 -17.66
C THR A 356 4.14 3.65 -18.75
N ASP A 357 3.52 4.07 -19.84
CA ASP A 357 3.28 3.18 -20.98
C ASP A 357 4.57 2.70 -21.65
N ILE A 358 4.54 1.49 -22.22
CA ILE A 358 5.68 0.86 -22.88
C ILE A 358 6.10 1.52 -24.19
N GLU A 359 5.20 2.18 -24.93
CA GLU A 359 5.49 2.69 -26.27
C GLU A 359 6.58 3.76 -26.24
N GLY A 360 7.71 3.46 -26.89
CA GLY A 360 8.89 4.31 -26.93
C GLY A 360 9.66 4.43 -25.60
N SER A 361 9.29 3.64 -24.59
CA SER A 361 9.87 3.72 -23.23
C SER A 361 11.06 2.80 -23.01
N ILE A 362 11.19 1.74 -23.80
CA ILE A 362 12.34 0.81 -23.76
C ILE A 362 13.01 0.79 -25.14
N ASP A 363 14.34 0.74 -25.16
CA ASP A 363 15.12 0.57 -26.39
C ASP A 363 15.31 -0.91 -26.80
N GLU A 364 16.00 -1.15 -27.90
CA GLU A 364 16.27 -2.50 -28.41
C GLU A 364 17.15 -3.35 -27.48
N ASN A 365 17.93 -2.73 -26.59
CA ASN A 365 18.79 -3.40 -25.62
C ASN A 365 18.09 -3.64 -24.28
N GLY A 366 16.82 -3.24 -24.14
CA GLY A 366 16.05 -3.35 -22.91
C GLY A 366 16.24 -2.18 -21.94
N ASP A 367 16.93 -1.11 -22.32
CA ASP A 367 17.17 0.05 -21.45
C ASP A 367 16.00 1.03 -21.43
N SER A 368 15.76 1.65 -20.28
CA SER A 368 14.78 2.73 -20.15
C SER A 368 15.20 3.95 -20.98
N ARG A 369 14.27 4.47 -21.78
CA ARG A 369 14.34 5.78 -22.45
C ARG A 369 13.64 6.88 -21.63
N ARG A 370 13.00 6.53 -20.52
CA ARG A 370 12.24 7.47 -19.69
C ARG A 370 13.10 7.97 -18.53
N HIS A 371 13.08 9.28 -18.36
CA HIS A 371 13.59 9.97 -17.18
C HIS A 371 12.46 10.61 -16.36
N THR A 372 11.21 10.37 -16.77
CA THR A 372 9.99 10.79 -16.10
C THR A 372 9.35 9.60 -15.39
N ARG A 373 8.55 9.89 -14.37
CA ARG A 373 7.77 8.90 -13.64
C ARG A 373 6.45 9.50 -13.14
N PRO A 374 5.38 8.71 -13.00
CA PRO A 374 4.14 9.16 -12.36
C PRO A 374 4.29 9.35 -10.85
N ILE A 375 3.51 10.28 -10.29
CA ILE A 375 3.38 10.50 -8.84
C ILE A 375 1.92 10.35 -8.44
N MET A 376 1.61 9.49 -7.48
CA MET A 376 0.25 9.35 -6.99
C MET A 376 -0.11 10.47 -6.01
N CYS A 377 -0.97 11.38 -6.43
CA CYS A 377 -1.40 12.52 -5.63
C CYS A 377 -2.79 13.06 -6.00
N ASN A 378 -3.36 12.62 -7.12
CA ASN A 378 -4.64 13.13 -7.60
C ASN A 378 -5.77 12.14 -7.29
N THR A 379 -6.67 12.53 -6.38
CA THR A 379 -7.66 11.62 -5.80
C THR A 379 -8.96 12.35 -5.50
N GLU A 380 -10.09 11.75 -5.88
CA GLU A 380 -11.44 12.27 -5.65
C GLU A 380 -12.38 11.12 -5.26
N TYR A 381 -13.53 11.46 -4.65
CA TYR A 381 -14.60 10.48 -4.50
C TYR A 381 -15.21 10.18 -5.87
N GLU A 382 -15.51 8.91 -6.13
CA GLU A 382 -16.19 8.54 -7.37
C GLU A 382 -17.57 9.24 -7.45
N GLY A 383 -18.04 9.55 -8.66
CA GLY A 383 -19.35 10.17 -8.85
C GLY A 383 -20.52 9.19 -8.71
N GLY A 384 -21.72 9.70 -8.44
CA GLY A 384 -22.96 8.91 -8.48
C GLY A 384 -23.20 8.03 -7.24
N GLN A 385 -24.12 7.06 -7.35
CA GLN A 385 -24.53 6.22 -6.21
C GLN A 385 -23.43 5.27 -5.70
N GLN A 386 -22.40 5.01 -6.52
CA GLN A 386 -21.22 4.21 -6.16
C GLN A 386 -20.11 5.04 -5.48
N GLY A 387 -20.30 6.36 -5.38
CA GLY A 387 -19.33 7.38 -4.94
C GLY A 387 -18.91 7.39 -3.47
N LYS A 388 -18.93 6.23 -2.81
CA LYS A 388 -18.58 6.10 -1.38
C LYS A 388 -17.09 5.79 -1.15
N HIS A 389 -16.34 5.57 -2.22
CA HIS A 389 -14.91 5.29 -2.17
C HIS A 389 -14.12 6.32 -2.98
N LEU A 390 -12.84 6.44 -2.64
CA LEU A 390 -11.90 7.27 -3.36
C LEU A 390 -11.36 6.53 -4.59
N ARG A 391 -11.24 7.26 -5.69
CA ARG A 391 -10.60 6.83 -6.93
C ARG A 391 -9.42 7.73 -7.24
N HIS A 392 -8.31 7.12 -7.60
CA HIS A 392 -7.15 7.82 -8.12
C HIS A 392 -7.40 8.22 -9.57
N LEU A 393 -7.17 9.49 -9.88
CA LEU A 393 -7.36 10.05 -11.21
C LEU A 393 -6.09 9.86 -12.07
N ALA A 394 -6.01 10.55 -13.20
CA ALA A 394 -4.77 10.66 -13.95
C ALA A 394 -3.69 11.28 -13.05
N GLN A 395 -2.57 10.57 -12.93
CA GLN A 395 -1.44 10.98 -12.10
C GLN A 395 -0.44 11.76 -12.95
N PRO A 396 0.11 12.88 -12.43
CA PRO A 396 1.10 13.65 -13.16
C PRO A 396 2.38 12.82 -13.37
N GLU A 397 2.88 12.85 -14.60
CA GLU A 397 4.18 12.28 -14.95
C GLU A 397 5.17 13.41 -15.26
N ALA A 398 6.30 13.42 -14.56
CA ALA A 398 7.31 14.46 -14.69
C ALA A 398 8.71 13.94 -14.32
N MET A 399 9.74 14.75 -14.58
CA MET A 399 11.08 14.51 -14.05
C MET A 399 11.03 14.51 -12.51
N PRO A 400 11.74 13.59 -11.82
CA PRO A 400 11.86 13.62 -10.37
C PRO A 400 12.44 14.96 -9.88
N GLU A 401 11.88 15.52 -8.80
CA GLU A 401 12.45 16.71 -8.13
C GLU A 401 13.33 16.34 -6.94
N ILE A 402 13.15 15.13 -6.41
CA ILE A 402 14.05 14.53 -5.41
C ILE A 402 15.03 13.64 -6.16
N HIS A 403 16.30 13.72 -5.79
CA HIS A 403 17.40 13.02 -6.45
C HIS A 403 18.22 12.20 -5.48
N GLY A 404 18.70 11.04 -5.94
CA GLY A 404 19.51 10.11 -5.16
C GLY A 404 18.69 9.18 -4.26
N MET A 405 17.36 9.30 -4.28
CA MET A 405 16.42 8.42 -3.60
C MET A 405 15.00 8.58 -4.15
N PRO A 406 14.12 7.58 -3.94
CA PRO A 406 12.68 7.68 -4.19
C PRO A 406 12.03 8.84 -3.43
N GLN A 407 10.95 9.37 -4.00
CA GLN A 407 10.21 10.50 -3.43
C GLN A 407 8.95 10.02 -2.72
N LEU A 408 8.64 10.61 -1.56
CA LEU A 408 7.42 10.31 -0.82
C LEU A 408 6.17 10.66 -1.63
N GLU A 409 5.17 9.79 -1.56
CA GLU A 409 3.82 10.02 -2.05
C GLU A 409 2.76 9.45 -1.08
N PRO A 410 1.51 9.93 -1.12
CA PRO A 410 0.48 9.51 -0.19
C PRO A 410 -0.11 8.12 -0.44
N TYR A 411 -0.16 7.66 -1.69
CA TYR A 411 -0.99 6.52 -2.10
C TYR A 411 -0.14 5.37 -2.64
N TRP A 412 -0.75 4.20 -2.66
CA TRP A 412 -0.19 2.98 -3.23
C TRP A 412 -0.95 2.59 -4.51
N ALA A 413 -0.23 2.13 -5.53
CA ALA A 413 -0.77 1.68 -6.81
C ALA A 413 -0.91 0.15 -6.85
N ALA A 414 -2.04 -0.30 -7.39
CA ALA A 414 -2.33 -1.70 -7.65
C ALA A 414 -1.47 -2.32 -8.75
N GLY A 415 -1.14 -1.59 -9.81
CA GLY A 415 -0.43 -2.19 -10.95
C GLY A 415 1.04 -2.54 -10.66
N PHE A 416 1.67 -1.83 -9.73
CA PHE A 416 3.08 -2.02 -9.39
C PHE A 416 3.40 -1.59 -7.95
N SER A 417 4.03 -2.49 -7.19
CA SER A 417 4.69 -2.12 -5.94
C SER A 417 5.87 -3.03 -5.61
N PHE A 418 6.84 -2.50 -4.86
CA PHE A 418 8.03 -3.19 -4.40
C PHE A 418 8.35 -2.80 -2.96
N ALA A 419 8.51 -3.78 -2.08
CA ALA A 419 8.74 -3.55 -0.65
C ALA A 419 9.57 -4.67 -0.02
N ARG A 420 9.93 -4.52 1.26
CA ARG A 420 10.41 -5.63 2.07
C ARG A 420 9.32 -6.69 2.15
N GLY A 421 9.72 -7.96 2.24
CA GLY A 421 8.79 -9.08 2.31
C GLY A 421 7.84 -9.06 3.52
N HIS A 422 8.14 -8.30 4.58
CA HIS A 422 7.19 -8.13 5.67
C HIS A 422 5.94 -7.32 5.26
N PHE A 423 5.95 -6.53 4.18
CA PHE A 423 4.76 -5.85 3.66
C PHE A 423 3.67 -6.83 3.24
N ILE A 424 4.00 -7.78 2.37
CA ILE A 424 3.05 -8.78 1.89
C ILE A 424 2.54 -9.69 3.02
N ALA A 425 3.39 -9.95 4.02
CA ALA A 425 3.06 -10.78 5.17
C ALA A 425 2.20 -10.09 6.24
N THR A 426 2.24 -8.75 6.33
CA THR A 426 1.48 -7.98 7.34
C THR A 426 0.25 -7.28 6.76
N VAL A 427 0.20 -7.04 5.45
CA VAL A 427 -0.91 -6.40 4.74
C VAL A 427 -1.43 -7.32 3.63
N PRO A 428 -1.93 -8.53 3.95
CA PRO A 428 -2.42 -9.44 2.91
C PRO A 428 -3.70 -8.92 2.25
N TYR A 429 -3.94 -9.22 0.97
CA TYR A 429 -5.25 -8.95 0.37
C TYR A 429 -6.37 -9.68 1.10
N ASP A 430 -7.54 -9.04 1.13
CA ASP A 430 -8.72 -9.52 1.82
C ASP A 430 -9.57 -10.40 0.90
N GLN A 431 -9.69 -11.69 1.22
CA GLN A 431 -10.50 -12.62 0.44
C GLN A 431 -11.99 -12.27 0.40
N TYR A 432 -12.48 -11.50 1.38
CA TYR A 432 -13.89 -11.10 1.47
C TYR A 432 -14.19 -9.83 0.66
N GLN A 433 -13.34 -9.50 -0.31
CA GLN A 433 -13.51 -8.39 -1.23
C GLN A 433 -13.65 -8.85 -2.71
N PRO A 434 -14.54 -9.82 -3.02
CA PRO A 434 -14.79 -10.22 -4.41
C PRO A 434 -15.40 -9.06 -5.21
N MET A 435 -15.16 -9.08 -6.52
CA MET A 435 -15.62 -8.12 -7.51
C MET A 435 -15.13 -6.68 -7.29
N ILE A 436 -14.15 -6.48 -6.40
CA ILE A 436 -13.50 -5.18 -6.19
C ILE A 436 -12.36 -5.00 -7.19
N PHE A 437 -12.35 -3.83 -7.82
CA PHE A 437 -11.27 -3.35 -8.69
C PHE A 437 -10.90 -1.92 -8.29
N GLN A 438 -11.89 -1.01 -8.30
CA GLN A 438 -11.72 0.32 -7.74
C GLN A 438 -11.83 0.28 -6.21
N GLY A 439 -11.01 1.05 -5.51
CA GLY A 439 -10.99 1.17 -4.05
C GLY A 439 -9.96 0.30 -3.33
N GLU A 440 -9.45 -0.77 -3.95
CA GLU A 440 -8.41 -1.62 -3.34
C GLU A 440 -7.13 -0.82 -3.01
N GLU A 441 -6.80 0.15 -3.86
CA GLU A 441 -5.61 0.99 -3.73
C GLU A 441 -5.62 1.78 -2.42
N MET A 442 -6.78 2.35 -2.10
CA MET A 442 -7.00 3.05 -0.83
C MET A 442 -7.10 2.09 0.35
N SER A 443 -7.61 0.87 0.14
CA SER A 443 -7.64 -0.17 1.18
C SER A 443 -6.21 -0.53 1.63
N ILE A 444 -5.34 -0.89 0.68
CA ILE A 444 -3.95 -1.23 0.95
C ILE A 444 -3.17 -0.01 1.47
N THR A 445 -3.40 1.19 0.90
CA THR A 445 -2.79 2.43 1.39
C THR A 445 -3.03 2.62 2.89
N LEU A 446 -4.29 2.56 3.34
CA LEU A 446 -4.66 2.83 4.73
C LEU A 446 -4.25 1.70 5.68
N ARG A 447 -4.37 0.44 5.24
CA ARG A 447 -3.90 -0.71 6.04
C ARG A 447 -2.38 -0.68 6.20
N GLY A 448 -1.63 -0.44 5.11
CA GLY A 448 -0.18 -0.27 5.16
C GLY A 448 0.24 0.90 6.04
N PHE A 449 -0.37 2.08 5.85
CA PHE A 449 -0.08 3.25 6.68
C PHE A 449 -0.29 2.97 8.17
N THR A 450 -1.37 2.30 8.54
CA THR A 450 -1.67 1.97 9.96
C THR A 450 -0.75 0.90 10.56
N VAL A 451 -0.14 0.02 9.75
CA VAL A 451 0.96 -0.89 10.17
C VAL A 451 2.30 -0.14 10.31
N GLY A 452 2.46 0.96 9.57
CA GLY A 452 3.62 1.86 9.69
C GLY A 452 4.37 2.09 8.39
N TYR A 453 3.85 1.63 7.25
CA TYR A 453 4.48 1.80 5.93
C TYR A 453 4.38 3.22 5.40
N ASP A 454 5.41 3.60 4.62
CA ASP A 454 5.51 4.86 3.91
C ASP A 454 5.65 4.59 2.41
N PHE A 455 4.87 5.31 1.60
CA PHE A 455 4.82 5.11 0.16
C PHE A 455 5.74 6.09 -0.54
N PHE A 456 6.49 5.57 -1.51
CA PHE A 456 7.40 6.35 -2.31
C PHE A 456 7.21 5.99 -3.77
N ALA A 457 7.23 6.98 -4.64
CA ALA A 457 7.38 6.68 -6.04
C ALA A 457 8.88 6.61 -6.42
N PRO A 458 9.27 5.61 -7.24
CA PRO A 458 10.63 5.45 -7.70
C PRO A 458 11.19 6.72 -8.34
N GLU A 459 12.49 6.94 -8.20
CA GLU A 459 13.21 7.97 -8.96
C GLU A 459 13.33 7.54 -10.44
N LYS A 460 13.57 6.26 -10.68
CA LYS A 460 13.70 5.66 -12.03
C LYS A 460 12.69 4.54 -12.22
N SER A 461 12.01 4.55 -13.37
CA SER A 461 11.12 3.47 -13.79
C SER A 461 11.92 2.23 -14.19
N VAL A 462 11.61 1.09 -13.57
CA VAL A 462 12.28 -0.21 -13.83
C VAL A 462 11.43 -1.17 -14.68
N CYS A 463 10.22 -0.75 -15.02
CA CYS A 463 9.30 -1.47 -15.88
C CYS A 463 8.23 -0.52 -16.44
N PHE A 464 7.54 -0.98 -17.49
CA PHE A 464 6.52 -0.19 -18.19
C PHE A 464 5.32 -1.05 -18.55
N HIS A 465 4.15 -0.43 -18.60
CA HIS A 465 2.88 -1.12 -18.79
C HIS A 465 2.39 -1.05 -20.23
N SER A 466 1.82 -2.14 -20.72
CA SER A 466 1.21 -2.24 -22.05
C SER A 466 -0.24 -1.75 -22.02
N TYR A 467 -0.47 -0.43 -22.13
CA TYR A 467 -1.82 0.11 -22.17
C TYR A 467 -2.51 -0.15 -23.51
N ALA A 468 -3.85 -0.15 -23.52
CA ALA A 468 -4.67 -0.29 -24.72
C ALA A 468 -4.71 1.00 -25.57
N LYS A 469 -3.54 1.48 -25.99
CA LYS A 469 -3.37 2.67 -26.83
C LYS A 469 -2.31 2.43 -27.91
N GLY A 470 -2.23 3.35 -28.88
CA GLY A 470 -1.22 3.30 -29.94
C GLY A 470 -1.23 1.96 -30.68
N ALA A 471 -0.05 1.39 -30.89
CA ALA A 471 0.13 0.08 -31.53
C ALA A 471 -0.55 -1.08 -30.77
N ASN A 472 -0.72 -0.96 -29.45
CA ASN A 472 -1.28 -2.01 -28.60
C ASN A 472 -2.82 -2.01 -28.56
N ALA A 473 -3.47 -0.92 -28.99
CA ALA A 473 -4.92 -0.74 -28.84
C ALA A 473 -5.74 -1.90 -29.42
N ALA A 474 -5.42 -2.35 -30.64
CA ALA A 474 -6.19 -3.40 -31.32
C ALA A 474 -6.12 -4.76 -30.62
N ALA A 475 -4.98 -5.11 -30.03
CA ALA A 475 -4.78 -6.38 -29.34
C ALA A 475 -5.31 -6.32 -27.89
N ARG A 476 -5.01 -5.25 -27.15
CA ARG A 476 -5.39 -5.10 -25.73
C ARG A 476 -6.89 -4.88 -25.53
N ASN A 477 -7.57 -4.15 -26.43
CA ASN A 477 -9.03 -3.95 -26.33
C ASN A 477 -9.85 -5.23 -26.55
N LYS A 478 -9.22 -6.33 -26.98
CA LYS A 478 -9.88 -7.64 -27.14
C LYS A 478 -9.63 -8.58 -25.96
N VAL A 479 -8.74 -8.21 -25.03
CA VAL A 479 -8.45 -9.03 -23.85
C VAL A 479 -9.70 -9.06 -22.98
N PRO A 480 -10.22 -10.25 -22.63
CA PRO A 480 -11.37 -10.36 -21.76
C PRO A 480 -11.13 -9.69 -20.40
N HIS A 481 -12.20 -9.21 -19.78
CA HIS A 481 -12.14 -8.68 -18.43
C HIS A 481 -13.03 -9.52 -17.52
N PHE A 482 -12.61 -9.70 -16.27
CA PHE A 482 -13.35 -10.48 -15.28
C PHE A 482 -14.80 -9.97 -15.04
N TRP A 483 -15.09 -8.74 -15.45
CA TRP A 483 -16.44 -8.16 -15.45
C TRP A 483 -17.45 -9.00 -16.24
N GLU A 484 -17.00 -9.89 -17.14
CA GLU A 484 -17.88 -10.86 -17.80
C GLU A 484 -18.62 -11.78 -16.79
N HIS A 485 -18.12 -11.91 -15.56
CA HIS A 485 -18.76 -12.67 -14.48
C HIS A 485 -19.67 -11.81 -13.56
N ALA A 486 -19.90 -10.53 -13.87
CA ALA A 486 -20.72 -9.66 -13.02
C ALA A 486 -22.15 -10.19 -12.79
N ASN A 487 -22.73 -10.88 -13.78
CA ASN A 487 -24.04 -11.50 -13.64
C ASN A 487 -24.00 -12.76 -12.76
N THR A 488 -22.96 -13.58 -12.90
CA THR A 488 -22.77 -14.81 -12.10
C THR A 488 -22.63 -14.49 -10.62
N TYR A 489 -21.88 -13.42 -10.29
CA TYR A 489 -21.56 -13.02 -8.93
C TYR A 489 -22.31 -11.75 -8.48
N ALA A 490 -23.51 -11.54 -9.02
CA ALA A 490 -24.29 -10.33 -8.78
C ALA A 490 -24.47 -10.05 -7.27
N GLY A 491 -24.22 -8.80 -6.86
CA GLY A 491 -24.40 -8.34 -5.48
C GLY A 491 -23.22 -8.60 -4.53
N THR A 492 -22.31 -9.53 -4.84
CA THR A 492 -21.15 -9.82 -3.97
C THR A 492 -20.24 -8.60 -3.80
N GLY A 493 -20.01 -7.84 -4.88
CA GLY A 493 -19.24 -6.59 -4.88
C GLY A 493 -19.81 -5.50 -3.97
N ILE A 494 -21.13 -5.47 -3.74
CA ILE A 494 -21.76 -4.48 -2.85
C ILE A 494 -21.35 -4.76 -1.40
N LYS A 495 -21.46 -6.03 -0.96
CA LYS A 495 -21.07 -6.46 0.39
C LYS A 495 -19.57 -6.30 0.61
N ALA A 496 -18.78 -6.65 -0.40
CA ALA A 496 -17.33 -6.46 -0.44
C ALA A 496 -16.94 -4.99 -0.25
N MET A 497 -17.58 -4.07 -0.97
CA MET A 497 -17.30 -2.63 -0.86
C MET A 497 -17.70 -2.09 0.51
N SER A 498 -18.86 -2.49 1.05
CA SER A 498 -19.26 -2.10 2.42
C SER A 498 -18.23 -2.53 3.46
N ARG A 499 -17.69 -3.75 3.35
CA ARG A 499 -16.60 -4.22 4.22
C ARG A 499 -15.32 -3.42 4.01
N LEU A 500 -14.89 -3.22 2.77
CA LEU A 500 -13.68 -2.47 2.44
C LEU A 500 -13.70 -1.08 3.09
N LEU A 501 -14.79 -0.34 2.89
CA LEU A 501 -14.99 1.00 3.43
C LEU A 501 -15.04 1.00 4.96
N GLY A 502 -15.73 0.01 5.54
CA GLY A 502 -15.86 -0.17 6.98
C GLY A 502 -14.52 -0.39 7.67
N ILE A 503 -13.68 -1.29 7.13
CA ILE A 503 -12.34 -1.57 7.66
C ILE A 503 -11.49 -0.31 7.72
N VAL A 504 -11.52 0.51 6.66
CA VAL A 504 -10.65 1.69 6.57
C VAL A 504 -11.27 2.97 7.11
N ASN A 505 -12.44 2.89 7.73
CA ASN A 505 -13.19 4.03 8.29
C ASN A 505 -13.48 5.13 7.25
N MET A 506 -13.79 4.75 6.01
CA MET A 506 -14.15 5.70 4.94
C MET A 506 -15.67 5.95 4.88
N ASN A 507 -16.45 5.15 5.59
CA ASN A 507 -17.91 5.29 5.78
C ASN A 507 -18.28 5.35 7.27
N PRO A 508 -17.76 6.32 8.05
CA PRO A 508 -18.01 6.40 9.49
C PRO A 508 -19.49 6.55 9.87
N GLU A 509 -20.35 6.92 8.92
CA GLU A 509 -21.80 7.00 9.08
C GLU A 509 -22.50 5.63 9.10
N VAL A 510 -21.84 4.57 8.64
CA VAL A 510 -22.39 3.21 8.57
C VAL A 510 -22.10 2.46 9.86
N ASP A 511 -23.13 1.85 10.47
CA ASP A 511 -22.95 1.05 11.68
C ASP A 511 -22.09 -0.19 11.38
N ARG A 512 -21.23 -0.58 12.33
CA ARG A 512 -20.35 -1.74 12.19
C ARG A 512 -21.15 -3.01 11.87
N SER A 513 -22.33 -3.18 12.47
CA SER A 513 -23.18 -4.36 12.23
C SER A 513 -23.68 -4.52 10.77
N GLU A 514 -23.55 -3.49 9.92
CA GLU A 514 -24.01 -3.53 8.53
C GLU A 514 -23.01 -4.16 7.55
N TRP A 515 -21.80 -4.53 8.00
CA TRP A 515 -20.79 -5.14 7.13
C TRP A 515 -20.09 -6.34 7.78
N ASN A 516 -19.46 -7.16 6.94
CA ASN A 516 -18.88 -8.43 7.36
C ASN A 516 -17.57 -8.23 8.15
N HIS A 517 -17.49 -8.75 9.38
CA HIS A 517 -16.31 -8.69 10.26
C HIS A 517 -15.44 -9.96 10.28
N ALA A 518 -15.68 -10.93 9.39
CA ALA A 518 -14.91 -12.16 9.32
C ALA A 518 -13.40 -11.87 9.16
N GLU A 519 -12.59 -12.46 10.04
CA GLU A 519 -11.12 -12.31 10.04
C GLU A 519 -10.64 -10.83 9.98
N GLU A 520 -11.41 -9.89 10.54
CA GLU A 520 -11.06 -8.46 10.53
C GLU A 520 -9.67 -8.20 11.13
N ALA A 521 -9.23 -8.98 12.12
CA ALA A 521 -7.87 -8.85 12.64
C ALA A 521 -6.79 -9.12 11.58
N LYS A 522 -6.98 -10.12 10.71
CA LYS A 522 -6.04 -10.51 9.66
C LYS A 522 -6.02 -9.51 8.50
N TYR A 523 -7.18 -9.02 8.10
CA TYR A 523 -7.35 -8.14 6.94
C TYR A 523 -7.61 -6.67 7.31
N GLY A 524 -7.44 -6.32 8.57
CA GLY A 524 -7.80 -5.02 9.12
C GLY A 524 -6.66 -4.02 9.10
N LEU A 525 -6.78 -3.06 10.01
CA LEU A 525 -5.82 -1.98 10.25
C LEU A 525 -4.72 -2.43 11.23
N GLY A 526 -3.55 -1.80 11.12
CA GLY A 526 -2.50 -1.87 12.13
C GLY A 526 -2.72 -0.88 13.29
N GLY A 527 -1.79 -0.88 14.25
CA GLY A 527 -1.84 0.00 15.43
C GLY A 527 -0.67 1.01 15.52
N ALA A 528 0.16 1.14 14.48
CA ALA A 528 1.27 2.09 14.47
C ALA A 528 0.81 3.53 14.18
N ARG A 529 -0.23 3.69 13.37
CA ARG A 529 -0.83 4.98 12.97
C ARG A 529 -2.35 4.84 12.88
N THR A 530 -3.07 5.96 12.82
CA THR A 530 -4.54 5.96 12.68
C THR A 530 -4.97 6.38 11.28
N THR A 531 -6.08 5.86 10.77
CA THR A 531 -6.65 6.32 9.49
C THR A 531 -7.03 7.80 9.53
N SER A 532 -7.54 8.28 10.68
CA SER A 532 -7.80 9.71 10.87
C SER A 532 -6.56 10.58 10.64
N LYS A 533 -5.37 10.13 11.08
CA LYS A 533 -4.13 10.88 10.82
C LYS A 533 -3.84 10.97 9.32
N PHE A 534 -4.03 9.88 8.58
CA PHE A 534 -3.89 9.86 7.13
C PHE A 534 -4.85 10.86 6.46
N TYR A 535 -6.14 10.79 6.82
CA TYR A 535 -7.16 11.68 6.27
C TYR A 535 -6.87 13.16 6.56
N GLU A 536 -6.40 13.49 7.77
CA GLU A 536 -6.00 14.85 8.12
C GLU A 536 -4.77 15.33 7.34
N LEU A 537 -3.75 14.48 7.17
CA LEU A 537 -2.51 14.84 6.45
C LEU A 537 -2.81 15.20 5.00
N PHE A 538 -3.69 14.46 4.34
CA PHE A 538 -3.94 14.56 2.91
C PHE A 538 -5.28 15.24 2.56
N GLY A 539 -5.96 15.82 3.55
CA GLY A 539 -7.15 16.65 3.32
C GLY A 539 -8.34 15.85 2.80
N ILE A 540 -8.59 14.67 3.35
CA ILE A 540 -9.73 13.82 3.00
C ILE A 540 -10.80 13.95 4.08
N ASP A 541 -12.01 14.36 3.69
CA ASP A 541 -13.17 14.36 4.57
C ASP A 541 -14.05 13.14 4.24
N VAL A 542 -14.03 12.16 5.15
CA VAL A 542 -14.79 10.91 5.03
C VAL A 542 -16.26 11.04 5.42
N VAL A 543 -16.67 12.14 6.06
CA VAL A 543 -18.08 12.39 6.39
C VAL A 543 -18.74 13.15 5.23
N ALA A 544 -18.10 14.23 4.79
CA ALA A 544 -18.58 15.04 3.66
C ALA A 544 -18.34 14.36 2.30
N LYS A 545 -17.52 13.31 2.25
CA LYS A 545 -17.08 12.63 1.02
C LYS A 545 -16.42 13.62 0.04
N THR A 546 -15.47 14.39 0.53
CA THR A 546 -14.74 15.38 -0.27
C THR A 546 -13.23 15.26 -0.07
N THR A 547 -12.46 15.72 -1.05
CA THR A 547 -11.01 15.88 -0.94
C THR A 547 -10.62 17.34 -1.14
N GLU A 548 -9.60 17.78 -0.39
CA GLU A 548 -8.93 19.06 -0.61
C GLU A 548 -8.14 18.98 -1.92
N ARG A 549 -8.45 19.87 -2.85
CA ARG A 549 -7.95 19.81 -4.23
C ARG A 549 -6.47 20.21 -4.29
N HIS A 550 -5.86 20.05 -5.46
CA HIS A 550 -4.48 20.46 -5.74
C HIS A 550 -3.37 19.78 -4.89
N LEU A 551 -3.64 18.63 -4.27
CA LEU A 551 -2.69 17.90 -3.41
C LEU A 551 -1.32 17.65 -4.09
N CYS A 552 -1.32 17.41 -5.41
CA CYS A 552 -0.10 17.23 -6.19
C CYS A 552 0.93 18.35 -6.04
N GLN A 553 0.52 19.59 -5.74
CA GLN A 553 1.46 20.70 -5.52
C GLN A 553 2.26 20.57 -4.23
N PHE A 554 1.70 19.88 -3.25
CA PHE A 554 2.39 19.52 -2.03
C PHE A 554 3.26 18.29 -2.24
N VAL A 555 2.72 17.25 -2.89
CA VAL A 555 3.43 15.99 -3.11
C VAL A 555 4.67 16.18 -3.98
N LYS A 556 4.65 17.11 -4.95
CA LYS A 556 5.74 17.35 -5.91
C LYS A 556 7.15 17.42 -5.30
N ASN A 557 7.31 18.07 -4.14
CA ASN A 557 8.57 18.10 -3.40
C ASN A 557 8.39 18.44 -1.90
N LYS A 558 7.38 19.24 -1.57
CA LYS A 558 7.17 19.77 -0.22
C LYS A 558 6.86 18.66 0.78
N MET A 559 6.09 17.65 0.36
CA MET A 559 5.77 16.49 1.18
C MET A 559 7.03 15.77 1.64
N HIS A 560 7.91 15.43 0.70
CA HIS A 560 9.18 14.77 1.01
C HIS A 560 10.04 15.60 1.96
N ASN A 561 10.26 16.87 1.63
CA ASN A 561 11.05 17.78 2.47
C ASN A 561 10.47 18.02 3.87
N LEU A 562 9.15 17.90 4.02
CA LEU A 562 8.47 18.08 5.30
C LEU A 562 8.50 16.83 6.16
N PHE A 563 8.33 15.65 5.57
CA PHE A 563 8.11 14.41 6.32
C PHE A 563 9.36 13.57 6.50
N MET A 564 10.27 13.50 5.51
CA MET A 564 11.51 12.71 5.63
C MET A 564 12.40 13.07 6.82
N PRO A 565 12.52 14.35 7.26
CA PRO A 565 13.27 14.67 8.48
C PRO A 565 12.73 13.99 9.75
N ASN A 566 11.51 13.45 9.71
CA ASN A 566 10.88 12.71 10.80
C ASN A 566 11.01 11.19 10.66
N LEU A 567 11.77 10.69 9.68
CA LEU A 567 12.17 9.28 9.63
C LEU A 567 12.83 8.90 10.96
N ARG A 568 12.38 7.79 11.57
CA ARG A 568 12.92 7.33 12.85
C ARG A 568 14.38 6.94 12.68
N SER A 569 15.18 7.12 13.74
CA SER A 569 16.63 6.85 13.70
C SER A 569 16.97 5.37 13.52
N ASP A 570 16.01 4.48 13.76
CA ASP A 570 16.10 3.04 13.52
C ASP A 570 15.56 2.63 12.13
N GLY A 571 15.21 3.59 11.27
CA GLY A 571 14.72 3.31 9.92
C GLY A 571 13.32 2.67 9.89
N MET A 572 12.55 2.71 10.98
CA MET A 572 11.21 2.09 11.02
C MET A 572 10.09 3.10 10.72
N GLY A 573 10.05 3.60 9.49
CA GLY A 573 9.02 4.53 9.02
C GLY A 573 9.10 5.93 9.61
N ILE A 574 8.32 6.83 9.03
CA ILE A 574 8.19 8.23 9.43
C ILE A 574 7.33 8.38 10.68
N ASP A 575 7.77 9.24 11.59
CA ASP A 575 7.01 9.61 12.77
C ASP A 575 6.10 10.82 12.54
N TYR A 576 4.91 10.55 11.99
CA TYR A 576 3.90 11.58 11.76
C TYR A 576 3.32 12.20 13.04
N SER A 577 3.66 11.70 14.24
CA SER A 577 3.28 12.38 15.48
C SER A 577 4.08 13.66 15.73
N LYS A 578 5.25 13.80 15.08
CA LYS A 578 6.11 15.00 15.11
C LYS A 578 5.65 16.11 14.17
N THR A 579 4.56 15.91 13.43
CA THR A 579 3.99 16.92 12.54
C THR A 579 2.52 17.15 12.84
N ASP A 580 2.12 18.42 12.91
CA ASP A 580 0.73 18.87 12.99
C ASP A 580 0.17 19.27 11.60
N PHE A 581 0.93 19.02 10.53
CA PHE A 581 0.56 19.36 9.17
C PHE A 581 -0.79 18.75 8.78
N ARG A 582 -1.58 19.54 8.04
CA ARG A 582 -2.84 19.14 7.42
C ARG A 582 -2.91 19.80 6.05
N TRP A 583 -3.12 19.01 5.00
CA TRP A 583 -3.32 19.58 3.67
C TRP A 583 -4.60 20.40 3.63
N LYS A 584 -4.47 21.62 3.11
CA LYS A 584 -5.57 22.53 2.81
C LYS A 584 -5.27 23.17 1.48
N ASP A 585 -6.23 23.10 0.57
CA ASP A 585 -6.06 23.64 -0.77
C ASP A 585 -5.73 25.15 -0.67
N PRO A 586 -4.56 25.60 -1.13
CA PRO A 586 -4.23 27.03 -1.09
C PRO A 586 -5.03 27.85 -2.11
N ARG A 587 -5.77 27.20 -3.02
CA ARG A 587 -6.50 27.81 -4.14
C ARG A 587 -7.87 27.14 -4.35
N PRO A 588 -8.76 27.19 -3.33
CA PRO A 588 -10.05 26.49 -3.36
C PRO A 588 -11.02 27.04 -4.40
N ASP A 589 -10.74 28.20 -5.01
CA ASP A 589 -11.56 28.82 -6.05
C ASP A 589 -11.08 28.49 -7.48
N ASP A 590 -9.88 27.92 -7.65
CA ASP A 590 -9.35 27.55 -8.98
C ASP A 590 -10.06 26.28 -9.48
N PRO A 591 -10.35 26.13 -10.78
CA PRO A 591 -10.87 24.86 -11.32
C PRO A 591 -9.83 23.74 -11.14
N ASN A 592 -10.31 22.49 -11.06
CA ASN A 592 -9.46 21.30 -10.95
C ASN A 592 -8.57 21.09 -12.17
#